data_AF-A0A7R6X4K0-F1
#
_entry.id   AF-A0A7R6X4K0-F1
#
_cell.length_a   1.000
_cell.length_b   1.000
_cell.length_c   1.000
_cell.angle_alpha   90.00
_cell.angle_beta   90.00
_cell.angle_gamma   90.00
#
_symmetry.space_group_name_H-M   'P 1'
#
loop_
_entity.id
_entity.type
_entity.pdbx_description
1 polymer ?
#
loop_
_entity_poly.entity_id
_entity_poly.type
_entity_poly.pdbx_seq_one_letter_code
_entity_poly.pdbx_strand_id
1 'polypeptide(L)' 'MDEIMRMSPAVIRILLQNGILCVGCPIASFHTISDAAREHELDEEKLGCELRTAVDGSD' A
#
# COMPACT_ATOMS: atom_id res chain seq x y z
N MET A 1 0.58 -2.19 6.51
CA MET A 1 -0.20 -1.35 5.58
C MET A 1 -0.61 -0.03 6.22
N ASP A 2 -1.04 -0.01 7.49
CA ASP A 2 -1.40 1.24 8.19
C ASP A 2 -0.28 2.29 8.21
N GLU A 3 0.95 1.88 8.53
CA GLU A 3 2.11 2.78 8.58
C GLU A 3 2.37 3.50 7.25
N ILE A 4 2.44 2.75 6.15
CA ILE A 4 2.74 3.34 4.83
C ILE A 4 1.63 4.28 4.34
N MET A 5 0.37 4.04 4.71
CA MET A 5 -0.73 4.96 4.42
C MET A 5 -0.62 6.29 5.18
N ARG A 6 0.06 6.31 6.34
CA ARG A 6 0.33 7.56 7.10
C ARG A 6 1.48 8.37 6.53
N MET A 7 2.35 7.75 5.72
CA MET A 7 3.50 8.43 5.12
C MET A 7 3.07 9.39 3.99
N SER A 8 2.05 9.03 3.22
CA SER A 8 1.54 9.88 2.14
C SER A 8 0.11 9.51 1.70
N PRO A 9 -0.77 10.49 1.44
CA PRO A 9 -2.05 10.25 0.79
C PRO A 9 -1.93 9.62 -0.61
N ALA A 10 -0.80 9.81 -1.31
CA ALA A 10 -0.57 9.21 -2.61
C ALA A 10 -0.52 7.68 -2.55
N VAL A 11 -0.06 7.11 -1.43
CA VAL A 11 -0.08 5.67 -1.16
C VAL A 11 -1.51 5.14 -1.18
N ILE A 12 -2.46 5.84 -0.54
CA ILE A 12 -3.87 5.43 -0.49
C ILE A 12 -4.43 5.27 -1.91
N ARG A 13 -4.08 6.19 -2.82
CA ARG A 13 -4.52 6.11 -4.22
C ARG A 13 -3.97 4.87 -4.93
N ILE A 14 -2.72 4.51 -4.72
CA ILE A 14 -2.10 3.31 -5.32
C ILE A 14 -2.76 2.04 -4.81
N LEU A 15 -3.04 1.96 -3.50
CA LEU A 15 -3.71 0.80 -2.91
C LEU A 15 -5.10 0.60 -3.52
N LEU A 16 -5.90 1.67 -3.61
CA LEU A 16 -7.22 1.61 -4.22
C LEU A 16 -7.18 1.23 -5.71
N GLN A 17 -6.19 1.72 -6.46
CA GLN A 17 -5.99 1.38 -7.88
C GLN A 17 -5.63 -0.09 -8.09
N ASN A 18 -4.87 -0.68 -7.16
CA ASN A 18 -4.52 -2.10 -7.15
C ASN A 18 -5.59 -2.99 -6.49
N GLY A 19 -6.76 -2.44 -6.12
CA GLY A 19 -7.85 -3.21 -5.52
C GLY A 19 -7.61 -3.61 -4.06
N ILE A 20 -6.63 -3.01 -3.39
CA ILE A 20 -6.34 -3.20 -1.97
C ILE A 20 -7.27 -2.29 -1.16
N LEU A 21 -8.34 -2.84 -0.60
CA LEU A 21 -9.44 -2.10 0.04
C LEU A 21 -9.33 -1.98 1.56
N CYS A 22 -8.16 -2.24 2.15
CA CYS A 22 -7.96 -2.21 3.61
C CYS A 22 -7.78 -0.79 4.21
N VAL A 23 -8.01 0.27 3.42
CA VAL A 23 -7.88 1.67 3.85
C VAL A 23 -8.84 1.95 5.01
N GLY A 24 -8.30 2.39 6.14
CA GLY A 24 -9.09 2.68 7.35
C GLY A 24 -9.54 1.44 8.14
N CYS A 25 -9.18 0.23 7.71
CA CYS A 25 -9.48 -0.98 8.45
C CYS A 25 -8.51 -1.12 9.63
N PRO A 26 -8.98 -1.32 10.88
CA PRO A 26 -8.11 -1.39 12.06
C PRO A 26 -7.13 -2.57 12.01
N ILE A 27 -7.40 -3.58 11.18
CA ILE A 27 -6.51 -4.74 11.02
C ILE A 27 -5.34 -4.47 10.04
N ALA A 28 -5.33 -3.33 9.34
CA ALA A 28 -4.29 -3.03 8.34
C ALA A 28 -2.89 -2.84 8.95
N SER A 29 -2.79 -2.63 10.26
CA SER A 29 -1.52 -2.62 10.99
C SER A 29 -0.88 -4.01 11.10
N PHE A 30 -1.65 -5.09 10.92
CA PHE A 30 -1.15 -6.46 11.01
C PHE A 30 -0.74 -7.05 9.65
N HIS A 31 -1.08 -6.40 8.53
CA HIS A 31 -0.66 -6.84 7.20
C HIS A 31 0.60 -6.12 6.74
N THR A 32 1.56 -6.88 6.23
CA THR A 32 2.72 -6.35 5.50
C THR A 32 2.34 -5.98 4.07
N ILE A 33 3.26 -5.35 3.34
CA ILE A 33 3.10 -5.14 1.88
C ILE A 33 3.08 -6.50 1.16
N SER A 34 3.92 -7.44 1.59
CA SER A 34 3.98 -8.81 1.06
C SER A 34 2.66 -9.56 1.26
N ASP A 35 2.00 -9.40 2.41
CA ASP A 35 0.68 -9.99 2.65
C ASP A 35 -0.36 -9.43 1.67
N ALA A 36 -0.39 -8.11 1.50
CA ALA A 36 -1.30 -7.47 0.56
C ALA A 36 -1.02 -7.90 -0.89
N ALA A 37 0.25 -7.99 -1.30
CA ALA A 37 0.60 -8.47 -2.63
C ALA A 37 0.12 -9.91 -2.86
N ARG A 38 0.38 -10.81 -1.90
CA ARG A 38 -0.05 -12.20 -1.95
C ARG A 38 -1.56 -12.36 -2.00
N GLU A 39 -2.30 -11.64 -1.15
CA GLU A 39 -3.77 -11.76 -1.06
C GLU A 39 -4.51 -11.18 -2.26
N HIS A 40 -3.91 -10.19 -2.91
CA HIS A 40 -4.47 -9.51 -4.07
C HIS A 40 -3.86 -9.98 -5.39
N GLU A 41 -3.06 -11.05 -5.38
CA GLU A 41 -2.40 -11.64 -6.56
C GLU A 41 -1.56 -10.62 -7.37
N LEU A 42 -0.86 -9.74 -6.65
CA LEU A 42 -0.02 -8.69 -7.23
C LEU A 42 1.46 -9.10 -7.21
N ASP A 43 2.22 -8.50 -8.13
CA ASP A 43 3.68 -8.53 -8.07
C ASP A 43 4.17 -7.64 -6.92
N GLU A 44 4.81 -8.26 -5.92
CA GLU A 44 5.29 -7.59 -4.71
C GLU A 44 6.35 -6.53 -5.00
N GLU A 45 7.29 -6.82 -5.89
CA GLU A 45 8.38 -5.90 -6.23
C GLU A 45 7.82 -4.66 -6.93
N LYS A 46 6.90 -4.87 -7.88
CA LYS A 46 6.22 -3.77 -8.58
C LYS A 46 5.43 -2.90 -7.60
N LEU A 47 4.63 -3.52 -6.72
CA LEU A 47 3.86 -2.79 -5.70
C LEU A 47 4.79 -2.01 -4.77
N GLY A 48 5.89 -2.62 -4.31
CA GLY A 48 6.89 -1.98 -3.47
C GLY A 48 7.54 -0.76 -4.14
N CYS A 49 7.87 -0.86 -5.44
CA CYS A 49 8.39 0.27 -6.20
C CYS A 49 7.37 1.42 -6.31
N GLU A 50 6.12 1.13 -6.67
CA GLU A 50 5.06 2.14 -6.78
C GLU A 50 4.86 2.89 -5.45
N LEU A 51 4.79 2.14 -4.34
CA LEU A 51 4.62 2.70 -3.00
C LEU A 51 5.81 3.55 -2.57
N ARG A 52 7.04 3.11 -2.85
CA ARG A 52 8.25 3.88 -2.55
C ARG A 52 8.29 5.19 -3.32
N THR A 53 8.02 5.16 -4.62
CA THR A 53 7.94 6.36 -5.46
C THR A 53 6.89 7.34 -4.94
N ALA A 54 5.75 6.86 -4.45
CA ALA A 54 4.71 7.73 -3.88
C ALA A 54 5.13 8.39 -2.58
N VAL A 55 5.86 7.69 -1.71
CA VAL A 55 6.40 8.27 -0.48
C VAL A 55 7.46 9.34 -0.81
N ASP A 56 8.37 9.02 -1.73
CA ASP A 56 9.49 9.91 -2.07
C ASP A 56 9.04 11.14 -2.89
N GLY A 57 7.98 11.01 -3.70
CA GLY A 57 7.41 12.09 -4.53
C GLY A 57 6.37 12.97 -3.83
N SER A 58 6.25 12.86 -2.51
CA SER A 58 5.35 13.69 -1.71
C SER A 58 6.02 15.03 -1.38
N ASP A 59 5.79 16.04 -2.23
CA ASP A 59 6.03 17.47 -1.93
C ASP A 59 4.86 18.09 -1.16
#